data_AF-A0A7S0JDU7-F1
#
_entry.id   AF-A0A7S0JDU7-F1
#
_cell.length_a   1.000
_cell.length_b   1.000
_cell.length_c   1.000
_cell.angle_alpha   90.00
_cell.angle_beta   90.00
_cell.angle_gamma   90.00
#
_symmetry.space_group_name_H-M   'P 1'
#
loop_
_entity.id
_entity.type
_entity.pdbx_description
1 polymer ?
#
loop_
_entity_poly.entity_id
_entity_poly.type
_entity_poly.pdbx_seq_one_letter_code
_entity_poly.pdbx_strand_id
1 'polypeptide(L)'
;MQADVPAELLRQESVPKLWRAIGEMQAQPLRLWVSAGGSVTPLHFDSAGSFLAQLRGTKRVTFFPPAALRGLYPYPIDHPLARRSRVRLHADAAERRRLFPLFDELAAPHARQVE
;
A
#
# COMPACT_ATOMS: atom_id res chain seq x y z
N MET A 1 3.50 -9.05 10.86
CA MET A 1 3.72 -10.42 10.36
C MET A 1 2.85 -10.63 9.13
N GLN A 2 3.41 -11.25 8.10
CA GLN A 2 2.67 -11.75 6.93
C GLN A 2 2.71 -13.28 6.99
N ALA A 3 1.58 -13.91 6.69
CA ALA A 3 1.50 -15.35 6.48
C ALA A 3 0.53 -15.65 5.33
N ASP A 4 0.77 -16.75 4.63
CA ASP A 4 -0.23 -17.28 3.70
C ASP A 4 -1.43 -17.78 4.51
N VAL A 5 -2.62 -17.63 3.93
CA VAL A 5 -3.84 -18.12 4.58
C VAL A 5 -3.95 -19.63 4.35
N PRO A 6 -3.98 -20.47 5.40
CA PRO A 6 -4.22 -21.91 5.26
C PRO A 6 -5.48 -22.17 4.44
N ALA A 7 -5.42 -23.16 3.54
CA ALA A 7 -6.50 -23.47 2.61
C ALA A 7 -7.81 -23.82 3.34
N GLU A 8 -7.71 -24.38 4.54
CA GLU A 8 -8.82 -24.79 5.39
C GLU A 8 -9.59 -23.58 5.95
N LEU A 9 -8.94 -22.41 6.06
CA LEU A 9 -9.57 -21.16 6.48
C LEU A 9 -10.18 -20.39 5.30
N LEU A 10 -9.80 -20.75 4.06
CA LEU A 10 -10.32 -20.17 2.83
C LEU A 10 -11.67 -20.80 2.46
N ARG A 11 -12.72 -20.50 3.24
CA ARG A 11 -14.07 -20.78 2.79
C ARG A 11 -14.39 -19.81 1.65
N GLN A 12 -14.44 -20.31 0.41
CA GLN A 12 -14.75 -19.48 -0.76
C GLN A 12 -16.01 -18.64 -0.53
N GLU A 13 -17.02 -19.19 0.15
CA GLU A 13 -18.28 -18.54 0.57
C GLU A 13 -18.12 -17.22 1.33
N SER A 14 -17.04 -17.04 2.08
CA SER A 14 -16.73 -15.80 2.81
C SER A 14 -16.01 -14.73 1.98
N VAL A 15 -15.64 -15.03 0.73
CA VAL A 15 -15.05 -14.06 -0.20
C VAL A 15 -16.19 -13.36 -0.95
N PRO A 16 -16.40 -12.04 -0.76
CA PRO A 16 -17.37 -11.24 -1.50
C PRO A 16 -17.45 -11.61 -2.98
N LYS A 17 -18.67 -11.78 -3.50
CA LYS A 17 -18.92 -12.15 -4.92
C LYS A 17 -18.17 -11.24 -5.89
N LEU A 18 -18.02 -9.96 -5.55
CA LEU A 18 -17.25 -8.98 -6.32
C LEU A 18 -15.77 -9.40 -6.49
N TRP A 19 -15.12 -9.94 -5.46
CA TRP A 19 -13.73 -10.40 -5.55
C TRP A 19 -13.58 -11.67 -6.38
N ARG A 20 -14.60 -12.53 -6.43
CA ARG A 20 -14.61 -13.70 -7.30
C ARG A 20 -14.75 -13.32 -8.77
N ALA A 21 -15.61 -12.34 -9.07
CA ALA A 21 -15.86 -11.87 -10.43
C ALA A 21 -14.65 -11.16 -11.07
N ILE A 22 -13.73 -10.63 -10.27
CA ILE A 22 -12.51 -9.95 -10.74
C ILE A 22 -11.31 -10.94 -10.81
N GLY A 23 -11.52 -12.20 -10.42
CA GLY A 23 -10.48 -13.11 -9.92
C GLY A 23 -10.01 -14.24 -10.84
N GLU A 24 -10.22 -14.19 -12.16
CA GLU A 24 -9.78 -15.30 -13.03
C GLU A 24 -8.24 -15.39 -13.22
N MET A 25 -7.48 -14.39 -12.76
CA MET A 25 -6.02 -14.46 -12.77
C MET A 25 -5.42 -13.75 -11.55
N GLN A 26 -5.37 -14.45 -10.42
CA GLN A 26 -4.69 -13.93 -9.23
C GLN A 26 -3.17 -13.92 -9.45
N ALA A 27 -2.56 -12.74 -9.44
CA ALA A 27 -1.11 -12.60 -9.54
C ALA A 27 -0.38 -13.11 -8.29
N GLN A 28 -1.08 -13.24 -7.15
CA GLN A 28 -0.57 -13.68 -5.85
C GLN A 28 -1.65 -14.40 -5.04
N PRO A 29 -1.29 -15.35 -4.15
CA PRO A 29 -2.25 -15.99 -3.24
C PRO A 29 -2.80 -15.01 -2.20
N LEU A 30 -3.93 -15.38 -1.55
CA LEU A 30 -4.45 -14.61 -0.43
C LEU A 30 -3.47 -14.60 0.75
N ARG A 31 -3.25 -13.42 1.34
CA ARG A 31 -2.33 -13.22 2.47
C ARG A 31 -3.05 -12.63 3.67
N LEU A 32 -2.67 -13.09 4.86
CA LEU A 32 -3.07 -12.49 6.13
C LEU A 32 -1.99 -11.53 6.63
N TRP A 33 -2.44 -10.36 7.08
CA TRP A 33 -1.60 -9.34 7.70
C TRP A 33 -2.02 -9.13 9.14
N VAL A 34 -1.06 -9.29 10.07
CA VAL A 34 -1.26 -9.02 11.50
C VAL A 34 -0.19 -8.05 11.99
N SER A 35 -0.60 -7.01 12.69
CA SER A 35 0.29 -5.95 13.18
C SER A 35 -0.18 -5.37 14.51
N ALA A 36 0.76 -4.91 15.33
CA ALA A 36 0.47 -4.12 16.52
C ALA A 36 0.03 -2.69 16.14
N GLY A 37 -0.65 -2.00 17.06
CA GLY A 37 -1.00 -0.58 16.90
C GLY A 37 0.23 0.28 16.62
N GLY A 38 0.09 1.26 15.74
CA GLY A 38 1.20 2.13 15.31
C GLY A 38 2.13 1.53 14.25
N SER A 39 1.91 0.28 13.81
CA SER A 39 2.69 -0.31 12.71
C SER A 39 2.43 0.42 11.40
N VAL A 40 3.50 0.67 10.64
CA VAL A 40 3.45 1.37 9.36
C VAL A 40 3.99 0.49 8.24
N THR A 41 3.24 0.42 7.15
CA THR A 41 3.74 -0.08 5.87
C THR A 41 4.21 1.13 5.04
N PRO A 42 5.50 1.22 4.66
CA PRO A 42 5.98 2.32 3.82
C PRO A 42 5.23 2.39 2.49
N LEU A 43 5.06 3.61 1.96
CA LEU A 43 4.35 3.84 0.70
C LEU A 43 5.05 3.11 -0.46
N HIS A 44 4.29 2.36 -1.23
CA HIS A 44 4.77 1.55 -2.34
C HIS A 44 3.64 1.32 -3.36
N PHE A 45 4.00 0.71 -4.48
CA PHE A 45 3.04 0.21 -5.47
C PHE A 45 3.35 -1.25 -5.83
N ASP A 46 2.31 -1.98 -6.20
CA ASP A 46 2.40 -3.36 -6.66
C ASP A 46 2.39 -3.45 -8.19
N SER A 47 2.81 -4.59 -8.73
CA SER A 47 2.76 -4.86 -10.18
C SER A 47 1.39 -5.32 -10.67
N ALA A 48 0.44 -5.55 -9.75
CA ALA A 48 -0.91 -6.01 -10.02
C ALA A 48 -1.91 -5.27 -9.12
N GLY A 49 -3.19 -5.31 -9.49
CA GLY A 49 -4.27 -4.83 -8.63
C GLY A 49 -4.40 -5.68 -7.37
N SER A 50 -4.61 -5.02 -6.23
CA SER A 50 -4.72 -5.67 -4.92
C SER A 50 -6.03 -5.26 -4.24
N PHE A 51 -6.58 -6.17 -3.43
CA PHE A 51 -7.68 -5.88 -2.50
C PHE A 51 -7.19 -6.01 -1.07
N LEU A 52 -7.59 -5.08 -0.21
CA LEU A 52 -7.33 -5.12 1.23
C LEU A 52 -8.66 -5.21 1.97
N ALA A 53 -8.82 -6.28 2.74
CA ALA A 53 -9.98 -6.52 3.60
C ALA A 53 -9.57 -6.35 5.07
N GLN A 54 -10.14 -5.38 5.77
CA GLN A 54 -9.88 -5.19 7.20
C GLN A 54 -10.82 -6.09 8.02
N LEU A 55 -10.25 -7.03 8.77
CA LEU A 55 -11.03 -7.97 9.60
C LEU A 55 -11.23 -7.47 11.04
N ARG A 56 -10.20 -6.85 11.64
CA ARG A 56 -10.23 -6.35 13.03
C ARG A 56 -9.31 -5.13 13.20
N GLY A 57 -9.75 -4.14 13.96
CA GLY A 57 -9.01 -2.88 14.18
C GLY A 57 -9.17 -1.88 13.04
N THR A 58 -8.40 -0.79 13.05
CA THR A 58 -8.43 0.27 12.03
C THR A 58 -7.10 0.36 11.28
N LYS A 59 -7.15 0.84 10.04
CA LYS A 59 -5.93 1.07 9.25
C LYS A 59 -6.13 2.28 8.35
N ARG A 60 -5.45 3.38 8.68
CA ARG A 60 -5.36 4.53 7.80
C ARG A 60 -4.52 4.18 6.56
N VAL A 61 -5.12 4.23 5.38
CA VAL A 61 -4.46 4.03 4.09
C VAL A 61 -4.42 5.34 3.34
N THR A 62 -3.25 5.69 2.79
CA THR A 62 -3.08 6.88 1.93
C THR A 62 -2.73 6.44 0.52
N PHE A 63 -3.55 6.82 -0.44
CA PHE A 63 -3.36 6.56 -1.86
C PHE A 63 -2.89 7.81 -2.59
N PHE A 64 -2.06 7.58 -3.62
CA PHE A 64 -1.63 8.60 -4.58
C PHE A 64 -1.84 8.05 -5.99
N PRO A 65 -2.24 8.89 -6.96
CA PRO A 65 -2.35 8.45 -8.35
C PRO A 65 -0.95 8.26 -8.97
N PRO A 66 -0.83 7.45 -10.05
CA PRO A 66 0.46 7.27 -10.75
C PRO A 66 1.10 8.58 -11.23
N ALA A 67 0.31 9.60 -11.56
CA ALA A 67 0.80 10.92 -11.96
C ALA A 67 1.65 11.61 -10.87
N ALA A 68 1.45 11.27 -9.59
CA ALA A 68 2.21 11.81 -8.47
C ALA A 68 3.58 11.14 -8.27
N LEU A 69 3.91 10.08 -9.01
CA LEU A 69 5.07 9.22 -8.75
C LEU A 69 6.39 10.00 -8.67
N ARG A 70 6.56 11.03 -9.50
CA ARG A 70 7.75 11.90 -9.48
C ARG A 70 7.94 12.59 -8.13
N GLY A 71 6.86 13.09 -7.52
CA GLY A 71 6.88 13.71 -6.19
C GLY A 71 7.01 12.71 -5.05
N LEU A 72 6.87 11.42 -5.32
CA LEU A 72 6.99 10.34 -4.32
C LEU A 72 8.39 9.73 -4.25
N TYR A 73 9.34 10.18 -5.07
CA TYR A 73 10.75 9.77 -4.99
C TYR A 73 10.95 8.25 -4.83
N PRO A 74 10.50 7.42 -5.78
CA PRO A 74 10.78 6.00 -5.72
C PRO A 74 12.30 5.75 -5.67
N TYR A 75 12.69 4.58 -5.16
CA TYR A 75 14.07 4.13 -5.32
C TYR A 75 14.40 3.89 -6.80
N PRO A 76 15.70 3.95 -7.20
CA PRO A 76 16.14 3.54 -8.53
C PRO A 76 15.67 2.13 -8.91
N ILE A 77 15.51 1.87 -10.21
CA ILE A 77 14.89 0.62 -10.71
C ILE A 77 15.70 -0.64 -10.38
N ASP A 78 17.01 -0.51 -10.25
CA ASP A 78 17.97 -1.53 -9.87
C ASP A 78 18.10 -1.72 -8.35
N HIS A 79 17.44 -0.88 -7.56
CA HIS A 79 17.41 -1.00 -6.11
C HIS A 79 16.40 -2.09 -5.67
N PRO A 80 16.69 -2.91 -4.64
CA PRO A 80 15.74 -3.90 -4.11
C PRO A 80 14.41 -3.31 -3.60
N LEU A 81 14.36 -2.00 -3.41
CA LEU A 81 13.18 -1.24 -3.00
C LEU A 81 12.59 -0.36 -4.12
N ALA A 82 12.90 -0.62 -5.39
CA ALA A 82 12.49 0.20 -6.55
C ALA A 82 11.01 0.62 -6.58
N ARG A 83 10.11 -0.21 -6.04
CA ARG A 83 8.66 0.08 -5.98
C ARG A 83 8.20 0.79 -4.71
N ARG A 84 9.12 1.25 -3.86
CA ARG A 84 8.83 1.98 -2.63
C ARG A 84 9.20 3.44 -2.77
N SER A 85 8.41 4.30 -2.13
CA SER A 85 8.74 5.71 -1.95
C SER A 85 9.84 5.87 -0.90
N ARG A 86 10.76 6.80 -1.15
CA ARG A 86 11.71 7.27 -0.14
C ARG A 86 11.08 8.28 0.83
N VAL A 87 9.94 8.86 0.47
CA VAL A 87 9.23 9.83 1.31
C VAL A 87 8.62 9.14 2.52
N ARG A 88 8.98 9.62 3.71
CA ARG A 88 8.35 9.21 4.97
C ARG A 88 7.18 10.16 5.26
N LEU A 89 5.95 9.70 5.04
CA LEU A 89 4.74 10.53 5.20
C LEU A 89 4.52 11.03 6.64
N HIS A 90 5.02 10.26 7.61
CA HIS A 90 4.89 10.49 9.06
C HIS A 90 6.13 11.19 9.65
N ALA A 91 7.13 11.50 8.82
CA ALA A 91 8.25 12.34 9.27
C ALA A 91 7.83 13.81 9.39
N ASP A 92 8.66 14.59 10.07
CA ASP A 92 8.51 16.02 10.20
C ASP A 92 8.39 16.71 8.83
N ALA A 93 7.52 17.73 8.74
CA ALA A 93 7.23 18.40 7.48
C ALA A 93 8.43 19.19 6.94
N ALA A 94 9.23 19.82 7.81
CA ALA A 94 10.42 20.56 7.40
C ALA A 94 11.52 19.60 6.90
N GLU A 95 11.71 18.46 7.58
CA GLU A 95 12.61 17.40 7.09
C GLU A 95 12.16 16.87 5.73
N ARG A 96 10.87 16.56 5.57
CA ARG A 96 10.32 16.09 4.29
C ARG A 96 10.51 17.10 3.18
N ARG A 97 10.24 18.39 3.42
CA ARG A 97 10.47 19.46 2.43
C ARG A 97 11.93 19.58 2.03
N ARG A 98 12.84 19.47 2.99
CA ARG A 98 14.29 19.54 2.73
C ARG A 98 14.78 18.38 1.88
N LEU A 99 14.35 17.15 2.17
CA LEU A 99 14.83 15.94 1.49
C LEU A 99 14.07 15.64 0.18
N PHE A 100 12.81 16.05 0.10
CA PHE A 100 11.87 15.70 -0.97
C PHE A 100 11.11 16.94 -1.47
N PRO A 101 11.80 17.95 -2.04
CA PRO A 101 11.23 19.25 -2.37
C PRO A 101 10.04 19.21 -3.34
N LEU A 102 9.95 18.20 -4.22
CA LEU A 102 8.86 18.03 -5.18
C LEU A 102 7.61 17.39 -4.56
N PHE A 103 7.68 16.89 -3.32
CA PHE A 103 6.55 16.17 -2.71
C PHE A 103 5.33 17.07 -2.52
N ASP A 104 5.53 18.26 -1.98
CA ASP A 104 4.42 19.18 -1.66
C ASP A 104 3.70 19.70 -2.91
N GLU A 105 4.41 19.83 -4.04
CA GLU A 105 3.85 20.29 -5.31
C GLU A 105 3.24 19.15 -6.12
N LEU A 106 3.96 18.04 -6.27
CA LEU A 106 3.61 16.99 -7.24
C LEU A 106 2.87 15.80 -6.62
N ALA A 107 2.88 15.64 -5.30
CA ALA A 107 2.29 14.46 -4.65
C ALA A 107 1.26 14.80 -3.56
N ALA A 108 1.61 15.64 -2.59
CA ALA A 108 0.77 15.96 -1.43
C ALA A 108 -0.68 16.38 -1.81
N PRO A 109 -0.92 17.21 -2.85
CA PRO A 109 -2.27 17.64 -3.21
C PRO A 109 -3.17 16.49 -3.71
N HIS A 110 -2.55 15.38 -4.14
CA HIS A 110 -3.24 14.22 -4.68
C HIS A 110 -3.46 13.10 -3.67
N ALA A 111 -3.05 13.29 -2.40
CA ALA A 111 -3.24 12.31 -1.35
C ALA A 111 -4.73 12.07 -1.10
N ARG A 112 -5.13 10.79 -1.05
CA ARG A 112 -6.47 10.34 -0.66
C ARG A 112 -6.36 9.40 0.53
N GLN A 113 -7.04 9.72 1.63
CA GLN A 113 -7.00 8.91 2.84
C GLN A 113 -8.32 8.17 3.06
N VAL A 114 -8.20 6.93 3.53
CA VAL A 114 -9.31 6.07 3.95
C VAL A 114 -8.94 5.49 5.32
N GLU A 115 -9.90 5.38 6.23
CA GLU A 115 -9.72 4.86 7.60
C GLU A 115 -10.44 3.53 7.85
#